data_AF-A0A1T0CSA0-F1
#
_entry.id   AF-A0A1T0CSA0-F1
#
_cell.length_a   1.000
_cell.length_b   1.000
_cell.length_c   1.000
_cell.angle_alpha   90.00
_cell.angle_beta   90.00
_cell.angle_gamma   90.00
#
_symmetry.space_group_name_H-M   'P 1'
#
loop_
_entity.id
_entity.type
_entity.pdbx_description
1 polymer ?
#
loop_
_entity_poly.entity_id
_entity_poly.type
_entity_poly.pdbx_seq_one_letter_code
_entity_poly.pdbx_strand_id
1 'polypeptide(L)'
;MRKLFPTMVLLALLAGCGNSEQPEQQTEAQTEQTEQKSTEWYQDDLSQPVEKVGVNNAQEILKSAGLTAAKVSDSTDNKGEPKKIYKLGDSSLSAQLEHSKNEIIIAWYQAEDTDSGIELSQKSVKDAYLLGRAVLGADGVDIIRRISRGGFYKQEPFNDFILTGNCFSGLCSVNIRVNQ
;
A
#
# COMPACT_ATOMS: atom_id res chain seq x y z
N MET A 1 -40.90 3.18 51.40
CA MET A 1 -41.72 4.41 51.31
C MET A 1 -42.15 4.61 49.86
N ARG A 2 -43.44 4.39 49.56
CA ARG A 2 -44.06 4.64 48.26
C ARG A 2 -44.55 6.09 48.24
N LYS A 3 -44.31 6.83 47.16
CA LYS A 3 -45.02 8.07 46.85
C LYS A 3 -45.77 7.92 45.53
N LEU A 4 -47.09 8.13 45.62
CA LEU A 4 -48.04 8.31 44.53
C LEU A 4 -47.74 9.60 43.76
N PHE A 5 -48.15 9.67 42.49
CA PHE A 5 -49.26 10.52 41.97
C PHE A 5 -49.38 10.35 40.42
N PRO A 6 -50.52 10.72 39.79
CA PRO A 6 -51.24 9.87 38.84
C PRO A 6 -51.61 10.60 37.52
N THR A 7 -52.51 9.98 36.74
CA THR A 7 -53.48 10.63 35.80
C THR A 7 -52.89 11.15 34.48
N MET A 8 -52.93 10.38 33.38
CA MET A 8 -54.08 10.20 32.47
C MET A 8 -54.61 11.51 31.86
N VAL A 9 -54.21 11.82 30.62
CA VAL A 9 -55.09 12.48 29.63
C VAL A 9 -54.78 11.88 28.26
N LEU A 10 -55.72 11.08 27.77
CA LEU A 10 -55.88 10.72 26.37
C LEU A 10 -57.06 11.57 25.88
N LEU A 11 -56.88 12.41 24.86
CA LEU A 11 -57.98 12.92 24.05
C LEU A 11 -57.51 13.21 22.63
N ALA A 12 -58.36 12.88 21.68
CA ALA A 12 -58.05 12.61 20.29
C ALA A 12 -58.59 13.69 19.32
N LEU A 13 -58.06 13.63 18.09
CA LEU A 13 -58.64 14.03 16.79
C LEU A 13 -58.89 15.52 16.51
N LEU A 14 -58.40 15.99 15.35
CA LEU A 14 -59.23 16.34 14.17
C LEU A 14 -58.39 16.89 12.99
N ALA A 15 -58.97 16.80 11.81
CA ALA A 15 -58.39 16.89 10.47
C ALA A 15 -58.14 18.32 9.93
N GLY A 16 -57.22 18.42 8.94
CA GLY A 16 -57.53 18.96 7.61
C GLY A 16 -57.48 20.48 7.32
N CYS A 17 -56.55 20.83 6.43
CA CYS A 17 -56.52 21.92 5.42
C CYS A 17 -56.45 23.39 5.86
N GLY A 18 -55.39 24.09 5.42
CA GLY A 18 -55.35 25.55 5.37
C GLY A 18 -53.95 26.08 5.06
N ASN A 19 -53.75 26.50 3.82
CA ASN A 19 -52.52 27.01 3.21
C ASN A 19 -51.96 28.27 3.91
N SER A 20 -50.66 28.30 4.24
CA SER A 20 -49.89 29.52 4.42
C SER A 20 -48.42 29.32 4.04
N GLU A 21 -47.95 30.24 3.20
CA GLU A 21 -46.68 30.27 2.46
C GLU A 21 -45.42 30.50 3.32
N GLN A 22 -44.37 29.74 2.97
CA GLN A 22 -42.91 30.03 2.93
C GLN A 22 -42.10 30.36 4.21
N PRO A 23 -40.76 30.10 4.22
CA PRO A 23 -40.00 29.12 3.43
C PRO A 23 -39.07 28.24 4.28
N GLU A 24 -38.95 26.97 3.86
CA GLU A 24 -37.84 26.09 4.24
C GLU A 24 -36.52 26.69 3.72
N GLN A 25 -35.61 27.06 4.63
CA GLN A 25 -34.21 27.22 4.28
C GLN A 25 -33.61 25.83 4.05
N GLN A 26 -33.68 25.41 2.80
CA GLN A 26 -32.77 24.43 2.23
C GLN A 26 -31.36 25.02 2.33
N THR A 27 -30.59 24.56 3.32
CA THR A 27 -29.13 24.67 3.25
C THR A 27 -28.68 23.70 2.17
N GLU A 28 -28.64 24.19 0.93
CA GLU A 28 -28.03 23.50 -0.20
C GLU A 28 -26.58 23.16 0.13
N ALA A 29 -26.26 21.89 -0.11
CA ALA A 29 -24.93 21.35 0.02
C ALA A 29 -23.96 22.07 -0.92
N GLN A 30 -22.94 22.70 -0.35
CA GLN A 30 -21.67 22.89 -1.03
C GLN A 30 -20.69 21.85 -0.48
N THR A 31 -20.83 20.60 -0.93
CA THR A 31 -19.67 19.72 -1.01
C THR A 31 -18.76 20.31 -2.09
N GLU A 32 -17.80 21.15 -1.67
CA GLU A 32 -16.57 21.33 -2.42
C GLU A 32 -15.98 19.93 -2.61
N GLN A 33 -16.24 19.32 -3.76
CA GLN A 33 -15.39 18.28 -4.27
C GLN A 33 -14.08 18.97 -4.63
N THR A 34 -13.20 19.11 -3.64
CA THR A 34 -11.78 19.30 -3.90
C THR A 34 -11.40 18.14 -4.79
N GLU A 35 -11.18 18.43 -6.07
CA GLU A 35 -10.64 17.49 -7.04
C GLU A 35 -9.28 17.06 -6.48
N GLN A 36 -9.28 15.97 -5.71
CA GLN A 36 -8.12 15.49 -5.00
C GLN A 36 -7.17 14.99 -6.08
N LYS A 37 -6.23 15.86 -6.46
CA LYS A 37 -5.19 15.57 -7.44
C LYS A 37 -4.45 14.33 -6.95
N SER A 38 -4.70 13.19 -7.60
CA SER A 38 -4.04 11.93 -7.28
C SER A 38 -2.54 12.13 -7.35
N THR A 39 -1.81 11.64 -6.36
CA THR A 39 -0.35 11.76 -6.35
C THR A 39 0.22 10.94 -7.50
N GLU A 40 1.04 11.59 -8.34
CA GLU A 40 1.82 10.86 -9.34
C GLU A 40 3.03 10.23 -8.65
N TRP A 41 2.98 8.91 -8.48
CA TRP A 41 4.06 8.14 -7.89
C TRP A 41 5.27 8.06 -8.81
N TYR A 42 6.47 8.06 -8.23
CA TYR A 42 7.73 7.84 -8.94
C TYR A 42 7.59 6.73 -9.99
N GLN A 43 8.02 7.04 -11.21
CA GLN A 43 8.09 6.09 -12.30
C GLN A 43 9.56 5.96 -12.71
N ASP A 44 10.10 4.75 -12.63
CA ASP A 44 11.44 4.50 -13.16
C ASP A 44 11.41 4.58 -14.69
N ASP A 45 12.25 5.46 -15.25
CA ASP A 45 12.41 5.68 -16.68
C ASP A 45 13.57 4.87 -17.27
N LEU A 46 14.23 4.02 -16.46
CA LEU A 46 15.38 3.19 -16.82
C LEU A 46 16.64 3.96 -17.21
N SER A 47 16.67 5.29 -17.06
CA SER A 47 17.78 6.13 -17.51
C SER A 47 19.09 5.88 -16.74
N GLN A 48 18.99 5.60 -15.44
CA GLN A 48 20.12 5.22 -14.60
C GLN A 48 20.38 3.72 -14.71
N PRO A 49 21.61 3.24 -14.96
CA PRO A 49 21.88 1.81 -15.05
C PRO A 49 21.75 1.13 -13.67
N VAL A 50 21.11 -0.04 -13.65
CA VAL A 50 21.04 -0.97 -12.50
C VAL A 50 21.28 -2.36 -13.07
N GLU A 51 22.26 -3.08 -12.54
CA GLU A 51 22.64 -4.42 -13.04
C GLU A 51 21.63 -5.48 -12.57
N LYS A 52 21.14 -6.32 -13.47
CA LYS A 52 20.31 -7.47 -13.08
C LYS A 52 21.20 -8.58 -12.54
N VAL A 53 21.16 -8.79 -11.23
CA VAL A 53 21.93 -9.81 -10.50
C VAL A 53 21.10 -11.04 -10.10
N GLY A 54 19.78 -10.98 -10.29
CA GLY A 54 18.89 -12.10 -10.03
C GLY A 54 18.45 -12.21 -8.57
N VAL A 55 18.07 -13.43 -8.17
CA VAL A 55 17.32 -13.72 -6.94
C VAL A 55 18.14 -14.41 -5.84
N ASN A 56 19.39 -14.76 -6.12
CA ASN A 56 20.11 -15.73 -5.28
C ASN A 56 20.86 -15.10 -4.10
N ASN A 57 21.14 -13.78 -4.14
CA ASN A 57 22.01 -13.13 -3.17
C ASN A 57 21.52 -11.72 -2.82
N ALA A 58 21.01 -11.55 -1.60
CA ALA A 58 20.51 -10.27 -1.11
C ALA A 58 21.56 -9.15 -1.12
N GLN A 59 22.81 -9.45 -0.81
CA GLN A 59 23.88 -8.47 -0.77
C GLN A 59 24.24 -7.96 -2.17
N GLU A 60 24.24 -8.85 -3.17
CA GLU A 60 24.42 -8.45 -4.58
C GLU A 60 23.24 -7.60 -5.07
N ILE A 61 22.00 -7.97 -4.70
CA ILE A 61 20.81 -7.19 -5.04
C ILE A 61 20.90 -5.78 -4.47
N LEU A 62 21.19 -5.65 -3.17
CA LEU A 62 21.32 -4.35 -2.50
C LEU A 62 22.45 -3.52 -3.11
N LYS A 63 23.61 -4.14 -3.38
CA LYS A 63 24.75 -3.48 -4.00
C LYS A 63 24.42 -2.98 -5.41
N SER A 64 23.78 -3.81 -6.24
CA SER A 64 23.39 -3.43 -7.59
C SER A 64 22.36 -2.28 -7.59
N ALA A 65 21.41 -2.33 -6.67
CA ALA A 65 20.43 -1.27 -6.48
C ALA A 65 21.03 0.04 -5.91
N GLY A 66 22.30 0.02 -5.47
CA GLY A 66 22.92 1.16 -4.79
C GLY A 66 22.30 1.46 -3.42
N LEU A 67 21.76 0.43 -2.75
CA LEU A 67 21.01 0.55 -1.51
C LEU A 67 21.78 -0.08 -0.34
N THR A 68 21.67 0.54 0.82
CA THR A 68 22.22 0.03 2.08
C THR A 68 21.08 -0.19 3.06
N ALA A 69 21.05 -1.37 3.70
CA ALA A 69 20.08 -1.65 4.74
C ALA A 69 20.40 -0.83 6.01
N ALA A 70 19.42 -0.08 6.50
CA ALA A 70 19.49 0.57 7.81
C ALA A 70 19.43 -0.46 8.95
N LYS A 71 18.66 -1.53 8.75
CA LYS A 71 18.53 -2.63 9.72
C LYS A 71 18.42 -3.97 9.02
N VAL A 72 19.08 -4.97 9.58
CA VAL A 72 18.95 -6.38 9.19
C VAL A 72 18.42 -7.18 10.37
N SER A 73 17.42 -8.01 10.12
CA SER A 73 16.80 -8.87 11.14
C SER A 73 16.59 -10.30 10.64
N ASP A 74 16.69 -11.24 11.56
CA ASP A 74 16.38 -12.66 11.34
C ASP A 74 14.87 -12.91 11.33
N SER A 75 14.45 -13.85 10.49
CA SER A 75 13.07 -14.32 10.36
C SER A 75 13.05 -15.72 9.74
N THR A 76 11.86 -16.17 9.33
CA THR A 76 11.63 -17.46 8.72
C THR A 76 10.63 -17.30 7.59
N ASP A 77 10.84 -17.99 6.47
CA ASP A 77 9.86 -18.02 5.39
C ASP A 77 8.68 -18.97 5.68
N ASN A 78 7.73 -19.04 4.77
CA ASN A 78 6.53 -19.89 4.91
C ASN A 78 6.83 -21.41 4.90
N LYS A 79 8.05 -21.83 4.54
CA LYS A 79 8.52 -23.23 4.56
C LYS A 79 9.37 -23.53 5.79
N GLY A 80 9.54 -22.60 6.72
CA GLY A 80 10.34 -22.81 7.92
C GLY A 80 11.84 -22.54 7.73
N GLU A 81 12.23 -21.96 6.60
CA GLU A 81 13.65 -21.78 6.26
C GLU A 81 14.17 -20.41 6.69
N PRO A 82 15.46 -20.30 7.05
CA PRO A 82 16.05 -19.03 7.47
C PRO A 82 15.84 -17.92 6.44
N LYS A 83 15.36 -16.77 6.91
CA LYS A 83 15.11 -15.58 6.10
C LYS A 83 15.75 -14.36 6.76
N LYS A 84 16.29 -13.46 5.95
CA LYS A 84 16.75 -12.14 6.40
C LYS A 84 15.82 -11.06 5.88
N ILE A 85 15.53 -10.08 6.72
CA ILE A 85 14.76 -8.87 6.37
C ILE A 85 15.72 -7.68 6.41
N TYR A 86 15.85 -6.99 5.29
CA TYR A 86 16.71 -5.82 5.07
C TYR A 86 15.82 -4.59 4.92
N LYS A 87 15.71 -3.78 5.98
CA LYS A 87 14.96 -2.52 5.96
C LYS A 87 15.83 -1.39 5.43
N LEU A 88 15.32 -0.60 4.49
CA LEU A 88 16.09 0.45 3.81
C LEU A 88 16.00 1.82 4.49
N GLY A 89 15.27 1.93 5.59
CA GLY A 89 15.24 3.10 6.45
C GLY A 89 14.78 2.75 7.86
N ASP A 90 14.88 3.72 8.76
CA ASP A 90 14.48 3.56 10.17
C ASP A 90 12.98 3.69 10.39
N SER A 91 12.25 4.23 9.39
CA SER A 91 10.79 4.37 9.40
C SER A 91 10.09 3.10 8.92
N SER A 92 8.89 2.85 9.46
CA SER A 92 7.96 1.82 8.96
C SER A 92 7.47 2.09 7.54
N LEU A 93 7.68 3.31 7.02
CA LEU A 93 7.29 3.71 5.67
C LEU A 93 8.41 3.44 4.64
N SER A 94 9.54 2.87 5.05
CA SER A 94 10.63 2.51 4.13
C SER A 94 10.36 1.21 3.39
N ALA A 95 10.97 1.06 2.22
CA ALA A 95 10.97 -0.20 1.51
C ALA A 95 11.85 -1.23 2.23
N GLN A 96 11.58 -2.50 1.97
CA GLN A 96 12.38 -3.60 2.49
C GLN A 96 12.53 -4.72 1.45
N LEU A 97 13.67 -5.40 1.56
CA LEU A 97 13.95 -6.65 0.86
C LEU A 97 13.92 -7.77 1.91
N GLU A 98 13.15 -8.82 1.66
CA GLU A 98 13.24 -10.07 2.40
C GLU A 98 13.81 -11.15 1.48
N HIS A 99 14.75 -11.94 2.00
CA HIS A 99 15.45 -12.95 1.22
C HIS A 99 15.60 -14.24 2.00
N SER A 100 15.11 -15.33 1.41
CA SER A 100 15.40 -16.71 1.82
C SER A 100 15.84 -17.52 0.61
N LYS A 101 16.18 -18.80 0.82
CA LYS A 101 16.47 -19.71 -0.30
C LYS A 101 15.24 -20.03 -1.18
N ASN A 102 14.02 -19.73 -0.72
CA ASN A 102 12.78 -20.10 -1.40
C ASN A 102 12.02 -18.91 -1.99
N GLU A 103 12.26 -17.71 -1.49
CA GLU A 103 11.55 -16.52 -1.92
C GLU A 103 12.37 -15.24 -1.77
N ILE A 104 12.03 -14.27 -2.63
CA ILE A 104 12.32 -12.85 -2.44
C ILE A 104 11.01 -12.13 -2.21
N ILE A 105 10.98 -11.23 -1.23
CA ILE A 105 9.89 -10.29 -1.06
C ILE A 105 10.44 -8.87 -1.18
N ILE A 106 9.88 -8.08 -2.08
CA ILE A 106 10.08 -6.63 -2.12
C ILE A 106 8.80 -6.01 -1.61
N ALA A 107 8.87 -5.28 -0.50
CA ALA A 107 7.75 -4.56 0.08
C ALA A 107 8.07 -3.07 0.18
N TRP A 108 7.07 -2.22 -0.03
CA TRP A 108 7.21 -0.77 0.01
C TRP A 108 5.94 -0.10 0.47
N TYR A 109 6.09 1.12 0.94
CA TYR A 109 4.99 1.97 1.36
C TYR A 109 4.64 2.98 0.26
N GLN A 110 3.35 3.17 0.05
CA GLN A 110 2.81 4.08 -0.95
C GLN A 110 1.42 4.55 -0.49
N ALA A 111 1.36 5.67 0.23
CA ALA A 111 0.11 6.26 0.70
C ALA A 111 0.12 7.79 0.62
N GLU A 112 -1.07 8.37 0.49
CA GLU A 112 -1.32 9.81 0.42
C GLU A 112 -1.91 10.34 1.75
N ASP A 113 -1.31 9.93 2.88
CA ASP A 113 -1.85 10.25 4.21
C ASP A 113 -1.48 11.67 4.69
N THR A 114 -0.22 12.07 4.50
CA THR A 114 0.33 13.38 4.88
C THR A 114 1.43 13.82 3.90
N ASP A 115 1.76 15.11 3.82
CA ASP A 115 2.83 15.59 2.93
C ASP A 115 4.19 14.89 3.21
N SER A 116 4.56 14.74 4.48
CA SER A 116 5.75 13.99 4.89
C SER A 116 5.64 12.50 4.56
N GLY A 117 4.43 11.93 4.62
CA GLY A 117 4.14 10.57 4.21
C GLY A 117 4.25 10.36 2.70
N ILE A 118 3.91 11.37 1.89
CA ILE A 118 4.11 11.36 0.44
C ILE A 118 5.59 11.34 0.11
N GLU A 119 6.42 12.18 0.74
CA GLU A 119 7.88 12.17 0.47
C GLU A 119 8.52 10.81 0.81
N LEU A 120 8.17 10.24 1.97
CA LEU A 120 8.64 8.92 2.37
C LEU A 120 8.12 7.83 1.43
N SER A 121 6.86 7.91 0.99
CA SER A 121 6.29 7.01 -0.01
C SER A 121 7.02 7.10 -1.35
N GLN A 122 7.36 8.30 -1.83
CA GLN A 122 8.12 8.48 -3.08
C GLN A 122 9.48 7.79 -3.01
N LYS A 123 10.21 7.97 -1.89
CA LYS A 123 11.47 7.27 -1.67
C LYS A 123 11.27 5.74 -1.61
N SER A 124 10.27 5.29 -0.88
CA SER A 124 9.95 3.86 -0.69
C SER A 124 9.63 3.19 -2.03
N VAL A 125 8.80 3.82 -2.86
CA VAL A 125 8.48 3.38 -4.22
C VAL A 125 9.74 3.35 -5.09
N LYS A 126 10.57 4.40 -5.08
CA LYS A 126 11.84 4.43 -5.83
C LYS A 126 12.77 3.29 -5.44
N ASP A 127 12.96 3.05 -4.15
CA ASP A 127 13.79 1.95 -3.64
C ASP A 127 13.24 0.60 -4.13
N ALA A 128 11.91 0.42 -4.17
CA ALA A 128 11.28 -0.78 -4.70
C ALA A 128 11.55 -1.00 -6.19
N TYR A 129 11.53 0.07 -7.00
CA TYR A 129 11.92 0.00 -8.41
C TYR A 129 13.39 -0.43 -8.57
N LEU A 130 14.30 0.15 -7.80
CA LEU A 130 15.73 -0.21 -7.85
C LEU A 130 15.95 -1.69 -7.47
N LEU A 131 15.27 -2.17 -6.42
CA LEU A 131 15.27 -3.59 -6.05
C LEU A 131 14.69 -4.46 -7.17
N GLY A 132 13.54 -4.07 -7.75
CA GLY A 132 12.91 -4.78 -8.86
C GLY A 132 13.86 -4.92 -10.06
N ARG A 133 14.58 -3.85 -10.38
CA ARG A 133 15.60 -3.85 -11.45
C ARG A 133 16.77 -4.78 -11.14
N ALA A 134 17.30 -4.73 -9.92
CA ALA A 134 18.38 -5.61 -9.51
C ALA A 134 17.97 -7.09 -9.59
N VAL A 135 16.72 -7.43 -9.27
CA VAL A 135 16.23 -8.81 -9.28
C VAL A 135 15.84 -9.29 -10.69
N LEU A 136 15.01 -8.54 -11.41
CA LEU A 136 14.38 -8.98 -12.67
C LEU A 136 14.71 -8.13 -13.89
N GLY A 137 15.35 -6.97 -13.73
CA GLY A 137 15.61 -6.02 -14.81
C GLY A 137 14.37 -5.18 -15.15
N ALA A 138 14.12 -4.96 -16.44
CA ALA A 138 12.96 -4.20 -16.91
C ALA A 138 11.63 -4.82 -16.44
N ASP A 139 11.54 -6.14 -16.41
CA ASP A 139 10.36 -6.85 -15.91
C ASP A 139 10.03 -6.51 -14.45
N GLY A 140 11.07 -6.31 -13.63
CA GLY A 140 10.89 -5.89 -12.24
C GLY A 140 10.25 -4.51 -12.13
N VAL A 141 10.62 -3.58 -13.02
CA VAL A 141 9.98 -2.26 -13.10
C VAL A 141 8.51 -2.40 -13.45
N ASP A 142 8.18 -3.24 -14.44
CA ASP A 142 6.79 -3.44 -14.86
C ASP A 142 5.93 -4.07 -13.77
N ILE A 143 6.50 -5.01 -13.00
CA ILE A 143 5.84 -5.64 -11.84
C ILE A 143 5.54 -4.60 -10.76
N ILE A 144 6.53 -3.81 -10.34
CA ILE A 144 6.35 -2.77 -9.32
C ILE A 144 5.34 -1.73 -9.82
N ARG A 145 5.46 -1.27 -11.06
CA ARG A 145 4.54 -0.32 -11.67
C ARG A 145 3.10 -0.84 -11.69
N ARG A 146 2.89 -2.10 -12.09
CA ARG A 146 1.55 -2.72 -12.11
C ARG A 146 0.94 -2.72 -10.72
N ILE A 147 1.69 -3.15 -9.70
CA ILE A 147 1.20 -3.20 -8.31
C ILE A 147 0.93 -1.79 -7.78
N SER A 148 1.85 -0.85 -7.96
CA SER A 148 1.72 0.56 -7.57
C SER A 148 0.51 1.26 -8.20
N ARG A 149 0.01 0.79 -9.36
CA ARG A 149 -1.19 1.29 -10.02
C ARG A 149 -2.47 0.53 -9.65
N GLY A 150 -2.44 -0.25 -8.57
CA GLY A 150 -3.58 -1.01 -8.06
C GLY A 150 -3.75 -2.39 -8.70
N GLY A 151 -2.83 -2.81 -9.55
CA GLY A 151 -2.77 -4.19 -10.04
C GLY A 151 -2.37 -5.18 -8.94
N PHE A 152 -2.53 -6.46 -9.23
CA PHE A 152 -2.13 -7.54 -8.33
C PHE A 152 -1.69 -8.78 -9.12
N TYR A 153 -1.03 -9.71 -8.44
CA TYR A 153 -0.67 -11.05 -8.91
C TYR A 153 -1.26 -12.10 -7.97
N LYS A 154 -2.04 -13.06 -8.51
CA LYS A 154 -2.65 -14.18 -7.76
C LYS A 154 -1.98 -15.50 -8.10
N GLN A 155 -0.71 -15.67 -7.71
CA GLN A 155 0.11 -16.85 -8.03
C GLN A 155 0.28 -17.03 -9.54
N GLU A 156 0.71 -15.98 -10.22
CA GLU A 156 0.92 -16.00 -11.67
C GLU A 156 2.32 -16.54 -11.99
N PRO A 157 2.45 -17.52 -12.91
CA PRO A 157 3.75 -17.92 -13.44
C PRO A 157 4.43 -16.77 -14.18
N PHE A 158 5.73 -16.60 -13.91
CA PHE A 158 6.55 -15.60 -14.56
C PHE A 158 7.96 -16.14 -14.73
N ASN A 159 8.33 -16.48 -15.96
CA ASN A 159 9.54 -17.26 -16.26
C ASN A 159 9.59 -18.51 -15.36
N ASP A 160 10.67 -18.70 -14.61
CA ASP A 160 10.87 -19.82 -13.69
C ASP A 160 10.32 -19.56 -12.27
N PHE A 161 9.57 -18.47 -12.08
CA PHE A 161 9.08 -18.02 -10.78
C PHE A 161 7.55 -18.05 -10.69
N ILE A 162 7.04 -17.98 -9.46
CA ILE A 162 5.63 -17.68 -9.22
C ILE A 162 5.51 -16.37 -8.45
N LEU A 163 4.72 -15.44 -9.00
CA LEU A 163 4.49 -14.13 -8.43
C LEU A 163 3.18 -14.06 -7.64
N THR A 164 3.26 -13.48 -6.46
CA THR A 164 2.10 -12.99 -5.71
C THR A 164 2.38 -11.58 -5.24
N GLY A 165 1.41 -10.68 -5.33
CA GLY A 165 1.64 -9.30 -4.89
C GLY A 165 0.42 -8.44 -5.05
N ASN A 166 0.33 -7.40 -4.22
CA ASN A 166 -0.75 -6.43 -4.21
C ASN A 166 -0.34 -5.21 -3.37
N CYS A 167 -1.16 -4.16 -3.44
CA CYS A 167 -1.17 -3.06 -2.48
C CYS A 167 -2.42 -3.15 -1.62
N PHE A 168 -2.27 -3.01 -0.30
CA PHE A 168 -3.37 -2.92 0.63
C PHE A 168 -3.06 -1.89 1.73
N SER A 169 -3.94 -0.91 1.90
CA SER A 169 -3.78 0.15 2.91
C SER A 169 -2.41 0.85 2.88
N GLY A 170 -1.92 1.13 1.67
CA GLY A 170 -0.64 1.78 1.44
C GLY A 170 0.59 0.88 1.58
N LEU A 171 0.45 -0.36 2.03
CA LEU A 171 1.54 -1.34 2.01
C LEU A 171 1.44 -2.19 0.75
N CYS A 172 2.48 -2.13 -0.07
CA CYS A 172 2.59 -2.86 -1.31
C CYS A 172 3.67 -3.93 -1.20
N SER A 173 3.50 -5.04 -1.91
CA SER A 173 4.52 -6.07 -1.97
C SER A 173 4.43 -6.92 -3.22
N VAL A 174 5.57 -7.49 -3.61
CA VAL A 174 5.66 -8.65 -4.48
C VAL A 174 6.52 -9.71 -3.82
N ASN A 175 6.04 -10.93 -3.82
CA ASN A 175 6.76 -12.16 -3.48
C ASN A 175 7.06 -12.91 -4.78
N ILE A 176 8.34 -13.22 -4.97
CA ILE A 176 8.92 -13.96 -6.08
C ILE A 176 9.41 -15.31 -5.52
N ARG A 177 8.65 -16.36 -5.77
CA ARG A 177 9.00 -17.72 -5.31
C ARG A 177 9.95 -18.39 -6.31
N VAL A 178 11.12 -18.81 -5.83
CA VAL A 178 12.21 -19.41 -6.62
C VAL A 178 12.20 -20.93 -6.67
N ASN A 179 11.62 -21.59 -5.66
CA ASN A 179 11.63 -23.05 -5.54
C ASN A 179 10.22 -23.57 -5.23
N GLN A 180 9.68 -24.43 -6.11
CA GLN A 180 8.48 -25.22 -5.85
C GLN A 180 8.79 -26.34 -4.85
#